data_AF-A0A1V5M211-F1
#
_entry.id   AF-A0A1V5M211-F1
#
_cell.length_a   1.000
_cell.length_b   1.000
_cell.length_c   1.000
_cell.angle_alpha   90.00
_cell.angle_beta   90.00
_cell.angle_gamma   90.00
#
_symmetry.space_group_name_H-M   'P 1'
#
loop_
_entity.id
_entity.type
_entity.pdbx_description
1 polymer ?
#
loop_
_entity_poly.entity_id
_entity_poly.type
_entity_poly.pdbx_seq_one_letter_code
_entity_poly.pdbx_strand_id
1 'polypeptide(L)' 'MKKAPIRIPAAVYEGLEAVRISGGTNMLDRPRVIEIAEMMGYDETAEWLHENRRLYAEGIFAGFVADEKGGA' A
#
# COMPACT_ATOMS: atom_id res chain seq x y z
N MET A 1 -7.39 21.43 -2.30
CA MET A 1 -6.68 21.29 -1.01
C MET A 1 -6.07 19.89 -0.99
N LYS A 2 -4.78 19.73 -0.63
CA LYS A 2 -4.19 18.39 -0.48
C LYS A 2 -4.81 17.71 0.75
N LYS A 3 -5.34 16.49 0.59
CA LYS A 3 -5.78 15.67 1.73
C LYS A 3 -4.55 15.23 2.54
N ALA A 4 -4.73 15.04 3.84
CA ALA A 4 -3.69 14.44 4.68
C ALA A 4 -3.41 13.01 4.19
N PRO A 5 -2.14 12.55 4.23
CA PRO A 5 -1.79 11.19 3.82
C PRO A 5 -2.46 10.15 4.72
N ILE A 6 -2.72 8.97 4.17
CA ILE A 6 -3.32 7.85 4.88
C ILE A 6 -2.24 7.11 5.66
N ARG A 7 -2.43 6.97 6.98
CA ARG A 7 -1.61 6.12 7.83
C ARG A 7 -1.97 4.66 7.63
N ILE A 8 -0.97 3.82 7.42
CA ILE A 8 -1.10 2.38 7.21
C ILE A 8 -0.01 1.63 8.00
N PRO A 9 -0.22 0.35 8.32
CA PRO A 9 0.80 -0.44 9.00
C PRO A 9 2.15 -0.42 8.24
N ALA A 10 3.25 -0.42 8.99
CA ALA A 10 4.59 -0.34 8.40
C ALA A 10 4.89 -1.47 7.40
N ALA A 11 4.44 -2.70 7.67
CA ALA A 11 4.58 -3.83 6.76
C ALA A 11 3.80 -3.62 5.45
N VAL A 12 2.58 -3.08 5.55
CA VAL A 12 1.76 -2.73 4.38
C VAL A 12 2.47 -1.66 3.54
N TYR A 13 3.00 -0.61 4.19
CA TYR A 13 3.75 0.45 3.51
C TYR A 13 4.98 -0.08 2.78
N GLU A 14 5.75 -0.96 3.42
CA GLU A 14 6.93 -1.60 2.81
C GLU A 14 6.56 -2.35 1.52
N GLY A 15 5.54 -3.22 1.57
CA GLY A 15 5.11 -3.95 0.39
C GLY A 15 4.53 -3.05 -0.71
N LEU A 16 3.80 -1.99 -0.36
CA LEU A 16 3.30 -1.02 -1.35
C LEU A 16 4.44 -0.28 -2.05
N GLU A 17 5.46 0.14 -1.30
CA GLU A 17 6.64 0.78 -1.88
C GLU A 17 7.44 -0.20 -2.74
N ALA A 18 7.56 -1.45 -2.34
CA ALA A 18 8.20 -2.49 -3.14
C ALA A 18 7.49 -2.69 -4.49
N VAL A 19 6.15 -2.81 -4.49
CA VAL A 19 5.37 -2.89 -5.74
C VAL A 19 5.54 -1.62 -6.58
N ARG A 20 5.48 -0.43 -5.96
CA ARG A 20 5.67 0.85 -6.67
C ARG A 20 7.04 0.95 -7.33
N ILE A 21 8.11 0.59 -6.63
CA ILE A 21 9.50 0.63 -7.11
C ILE A 21 9.74 -0.42 -8.20
N SER A 22 9.05 -1.57 -8.14
CA SER A 22 9.17 -2.61 -9.18
C SER A 22 8.79 -2.14 -10.58
N GLY A 23 7.89 -1.14 -10.67
CA GLY A 23 7.34 -0.66 -11.94
C GLY A 23 6.47 -1.68 -12.69
N GLY A 24 6.11 -2.81 -12.05
CA GLY A 24 5.39 -3.91 -12.70
C GLY A 24 3.92 -3.65 -13.01
N THR A 25 3.33 -2.59 -12.46
CA THR A 25 1.94 -2.16 -12.73
C THR A 25 1.71 -0.69 -12.44
N ASN A 26 0.60 -0.14 -12.94
CA ASN A 26 0.08 1.13 -12.47
C ASN A 26 -0.58 0.93 -11.09
N MET A 27 -0.28 1.78 -10.12
CA MET A 27 -0.85 1.66 -8.77
C MET A 27 -2.38 1.86 -8.72
N LEU A 28 -3.02 2.35 -9.78
CA LEU A 28 -4.49 2.38 -9.92
C LEU A 28 -5.09 0.99 -10.19
N ASP A 29 -4.30 0.05 -10.72
CA ASP A 29 -4.69 -1.33 -10.97
C ASP A 29 -4.56 -2.17 -9.69
N ARG A 30 -5.50 -1.96 -8.75
CA ARG A 30 -5.49 -2.64 -7.45
C ARG A 30 -5.41 -4.17 -7.58
N PRO A 31 -6.18 -4.86 -8.45
CA PRO A 31 -6.03 -6.29 -8.65
C PRO A 31 -4.59 -6.69 -8.99
N ARG A 32 -3.95 -5.99 -9.92
CA ARG A 32 -2.57 -6.30 -10.29
C ARG A 32 -1.55 -5.97 -9.19
N VAL A 33 -1.79 -4.92 -8.40
CA VAL A 33 -0.96 -4.58 -7.23
C VAL A 33 -1.01 -5.69 -6.19
N ILE A 34 -2.19 -6.27 -5.93
CA ILE A 34 -2.37 -7.41 -5.03
C ILE A 34 -1.55 -8.61 -5.53
N GLU A 35 -1.73 -9.01 -6.79
CA GLU A 35 -1.00 -10.15 -7.37
C GLU A 35 0.52 -9.97 -7.28
N ILE A 36 1.03 -8.76 -7.54
CA ILE A 36 2.47 -8.47 -7.45
C ILE A 36 2.94 -8.50 -5.99
N ALA A 37 2.16 -7.97 -5.05
CA ALA A 37 2.48 -8.04 -3.63
C ALA A 37 2.60 -9.51 -3.15
N GLU A 38 1.64 -10.38 -3.51
CA GLU A 38 1.69 -11.81 -3.21
C GLU A 38 2.91 -12.49 -3.85
N MET A 39 3.19 -12.22 -5.13
CA MET A 39 4.37 -12.77 -5.82
C MET A 39 5.71 -12.36 -5.18
N MET A 40 5.74 -11.19 -4.53
CA MET A 40 6.92 -10.67 -3.82
C MET A 40 6.98 -11.12 -2.35
N GLY A 41 5.98 -11.86 -1.86
CA GLY A 41 5.91 -12.31 -0.46
C GLY A 41 5.41 -11.26 0.53
N TYR A 42 4.75 -10.20 0.06
CA TYR A 42 4.11 -9.19 0.90
C TYR A 42 2.63 -9.53 1.15
N ASP A 43 2.38 -10.69 1.76
CA ASP A 43 1.03 -11.22 1.99
C ASP A 43 0.18 -10.28 2.85
N GLU A 44 0.76 -9.66 3.88
CA GLU A 44 0.08 -8.64 4.71
C GLU A 44 -0.38 -7.43 3.89
N THR A 45 0.42 -7.01 2.90
CA THR A 45 0.05 -5.92 1.98
C THR A 45 -1.10 -6.35 1.07
N ALA A 46 -1.05 -7.57 0.54
CA ALA A 46 -2.10 -8.12 -0.31
C ALA A 46 -3.44 -8.23 0.44
N GLU A 47 -3.42 -8.79 1.64
CA GLU A 47 -4.60 -8.89 2.51
C GLU A 47 -5.17 -7.50 2.84
N TRP A 48 -4.31 -6.56 3.23
CA TRP A 48 -4.74 -5.20 3.50
C TRP A 48 -5.42 -4.55 2.29
N LEU A 49 -4.89 -4.77 1.08
CA LEU A 49 -5.46 -4.25 -0.17
C LEU A 49 -6.83 -4.86 -0.52
N HIS A 50 -7.07 -6.11 -0.14
CA HIS A 50 -8.37 -6.76 -0.27
C HIS A 50 -9.40 -6.10 0.64
N GLU A 51 -9.05 -5.91 1.91
CA GLU A 51 -9.95 -5.40 2.95
C GLU A 51 -10.19 -3.88 2.84
N ASN A 52 -9.17 -3.13 2.41
CA ASN A 52 -9.13 -1.67 2.55
C ASN A 52 -9.25 -0.94 1.20
N ARG A 53 -10.12 -1.44 0.30
CA ARG A 53 -10.34 -0.87 -1.04
C ARG A 53 -10.49 0.66 -1.07
N ARG A 54 -11.29 1.22 -0.16
CA ARG A 54 -11.55 2.67 -0.13
C ARG A 54 -10.32 3.44 0.32
N LEU A 55 -9.68 3.01 1.40
CA LEU A 55 -8.47 3.66 1.93
C LEU A 55 -7.32 3.61 0.94
N TYR A 56 -7.16 2.48 0.22
CA TYR A 56 -6.19 2.40 -0.86
C TYR A 56 -6.46 3.44 -1.95
N ALA A 57 -7.69 3.50 -2.46
CA ALA A 57 -8.06 4.47 -3.49
C ALA A 57 -7.84 5.92 -3.03
N GLU A 58 -8.16 6.24 -1.77
CA GLU A 58 -7.90 7.57 -1.20
C GLU A 58 -6.40 7.85 -1.07
N GLY A 59 -5.62 6.88 -0.58
CA GLY A 59 -4.18 7.00 -0.38
C GLY A 59 -3.38 7.12 -1.68
N ILE A 60 -3.85 6.57 -2.79
CA ILE A 60 -3.23 6.82 -4.11
C ILE A 60 -3.21 8.31 -4.47
N PHE A 61 -4.22 9.08 -4.06
CA PHE A 61 -4.26 10.53 -4.31
C PHE A 61 -3.71 11.37 -3.16
N ALA A 62 -3.85 10.90 -1.92
CA ALA A 62 -3.43 11.63 -0.73
C ALA A 62 -1.98 11.35 -0.30
N GLY A 63 -1.41 10.24 -0.75
CA GLY A 63 -0.17 9.65 -0.25
C GLY A 63 -0.41 8.68 0.92
N PHE A 64 0.58 7.81 1.14
CA PHE A 64 0.63 6.91 2.29
C PHE A 64 1.79 7.28 3.21
N VAL A 65 1.62 7.04 4.51
CA VAL A 65 2.69 7.12 5.51
C VAL A 65 2.61 5.87 6.39
N ALA A 66 3.76 5.30 6.74
CA ALA A 66 3.81 4.21 7.70
C ALA A 66 3.39 4.70 9.09
N ASP A 67 2.67 3.85 9.82
CA ASP A 67 2.53 4.02 11.26
C ASP A 67 3.93 4.02 11.88
N GLU A 68 4.18 4.99 12.76
CA GLU A 68 5.39 5.00 13.57
C GLU A 68 5.38 3.68 14.35
N LYS A 69 6.26 2.74 14.00
CA LYS A 69 6.63 1.68 14.93
C LYS A 69 7.05 2.43 16.19
N GLY A 70 6.24 2.34 17.24
CA GLY A 70 6.58 2.90 18.54
C GLY A 70 8.01 2.51 18.84
N GLY A 71 8.89 3.50 18.91
CA GLY A 71 10.25 3.29 19.35
C GLY A 71 10.17 2.67 20.75
N ALA A 72 10.60 1.43 20.85
CA ALA A 72 11.01 0.85 22.12
C ALA A 72 12.45 1.29 22.39
#